data_AF-A0A972VJ37-F1
#
_entry.id   AF-A0A972VJ37-F1
#
_cell.length_a   1.000
_cell.length_b   1.000
_cell.length_c   1.000
_cell.angle_alpha   90.00
_cell.angle_beta   90.00
_cell.angle_gamma   90.00
#
_symmetry.space_group_name_H-M   'P 1'
#
loop_
_entity.id
_entity.type
_entity.pdbx_description
1 polymer ?
#
loop_
_entity_poly.entity_id
_entity_poly.type
_entity_poly.pdbx_seq_one_letter_code
_entity_poly.pdbx_strand_id
1 'polypeptide(L)'
;LFLFKAQNVYRLLERGMKIMVAVILVCFVANLFAARPNVMNILKGLVPHLPAGISLQWPAKIDGEIYDPLLLIASLLGTTCSVGAALFQGNLVREKGWGLQEYRRGTTDAMAGVAVLTCTSAVIMITTATVIPGQVATHVGMLARSLQPLLGSLAFVMFCLGLLAVSLNPFVINAMLGGTILADGLGLPAGMGQRWPKRFTVLVLVIGMTVAMLALRTGQKPIKLIIMGQALTVFGNPLMAVTILWLANQRKIMGEHRNGWVANILGVLGLALVLFMAVRVFCLVILHLT
;
A
#
# COMPACT_ATOMS: atom_id res chain seq x y z
N LEU A 1 3.00 -16.64 27.18
CA LEU A 1 4.20 -17.50 27.07
C LEU A 1 4.17 -18.49 25.89
N PHE A 2 3.01 -19.07 25.53
CA PHE A 2 2.89 -19.99 24.38
C PHE A 2 3.22 -19.36 23.00
N LEU A 3 2.82 -18.09 22.80
CA LEU A 3 3.09 -17.33 21.57
C LEU A 3 4.57 -17.02 21.31
N PHE A 4 5.42 -16.97 22.34
CA PHE A 4 6.84 -16.60 22.21
C PHE A 4 7.79 -17.79 22.00
N LYS A 5 7.34 -19.02 22.26
CA LYS A 5 8.17 -20.24 22.11
C LYS A 5 7.94 -20.98 20.78
N ALA A 6 7.05 -20.47 19.94
CA ALA A 6 6.54 -21.19 18.79
C ALA A 6 7.01 -20.57 17.47
N GLN A 7 8.28 -20.75 17.12
CA GLN A 7 8.76 -20.48 15.75
C GLN A 7 7.96 -21.27 14.68
N ASN A 8 7.26 -22.34 15.08
CA ASN A 8 6.34 -23.11 14.24
C ASN A 8 4.93 -22.52 14.15
N VAL A 9 4.39 -21.86 15.19
CA VAL A 9 3.05 -21.23 15.11
C VAL A 9 3.09 -20.04 14.17
N TYR A 10 4.14 -19.23 14.20
CA TYR A 10 4.31 -18.14 13.22
C TYR A 10 4.35 -18.69 11.78
N ARG A 11 5.18 -19.72 11.53
CA ARG A 11 5.25 -20.35 10.19
C ARG A 11 3.92 -21.01 9.77
N LEU A 12 3.18 -21.59 10.72
CA LEU A 12 1.87 -22.17 10.48
C LEU A 12 0.83 -21.09 10.15
N LEU A 13 0.80 -20.00 10.92
CA LEU A 13 -0.06 -18.84 10.68
C LEU A 13 0.26 -18.18 9.35
N GLU A 14 1.55 -17.93 9.06
CA GLU A 14 2.00 -17.35 7.79
C GLU A 14 1.63 -18.24 6.59
N ARG A 15 1.82 -19.56 6.70
CA ARG A 15 1.38 -20.50 5.66
C ARG A 15 -0.14 -20.50 5.50
N GLY A 16 -0.88 -20.54 6.61
CA GLY A 16 -2.34 -20.48 6.61
C GLY A 16 -2.85 -19.21 5.94
N MET A 17 -2.31 -18.05 6.31
CA MET A 17 -2.64 -16.76 5.69
C MET A 17 -2.31 -16.76 4.20
N LYS A 18 -1.13 -17.23 3.78
CA LYS A 18 -0.78 -17.32 2.35
C LYS A 18 -1.76 -18.20 1.57
N ILE A 19 -2.18 -19.33 2.14
CA ILE A 19 -3.19 -20.20 1.53
C ILE A 19 -4.54 -19.45 1.42
N MET A 20 -4.97 -18.78 2.49
CA MET A 20 -6.22 -18.01 2.46
C MET A 20 -6.19 -16.88 1.44
N VAL A 21 -5.07 -16.17 1.32
CA VAL A 21 -4.87 -15.15 0.27
C VAL A 21 -4.93 -15.79 -1.12
N ALA A 22 -4.24 -16.91 -1.34
CA ALA A 22 -4.30 -17.60 -2.62
C ALA A 22 -5.74 -18.04 -2.96
N VAL A 23 -6.47 -18.58 -1.99
CA VAL A 23 -7.87 -19.01 -2.15
C VAL A 23 -8.76 -17.82 -2.51
N ILE A 24 -8.69 -16.70 -1.79
CA ILE A 24 -9.55 -15.55 -2.10
C ILE A 24 -9.23 -14.94 -3.47
N LEU A 25 -7.96 -14.92 -3.88
CA LEU A 25 -7.56 -14.47 -5.21
C LEU A 25 -8.11 -15.38 -6.31
N VAL A 26 -8.03 -16.70 -6.12
CA VAL A 26 -8.65 -17.67 -7.02
C VAL A 26 -10.17 -17.48 -7.05
N CYS A 27 -10.81 -17.23 -5.90
CA CYS A 27 -12.23 -16.90 -5.86
C CYS A 27 -12.57 -15.66 -6.67
N PHE A 28 -11.79 -14.57 -6.59
CA PHE A 28 -12.02 -13.38 -7.40
C PHE A 28 -11.87 -13.65 -8.90
N VAL A 29 -10.84 -14.40 -9.31
CA VAL A 29 -10.64 -14.77 -10.71
C VAL A 29 -11.77 -15.67 -11.21
N ALA A 30 -12.13 -16.72 -10.46
CA ALA A 30 -13.24 -17.60 -10.81
C ALA A 30 -14.58 -16.84 -10.85
N ASN A 31 -14.78 -15.90 -9.92
CA ASN A 31 -15.98 -15.10 -9.83
C ASN A 31 -16.09 -14.09 -10.98
N LEU A 32 -14.98 -13.61 -11.54
CA LEU A 32 -14.99 -12.81 -12.77
C LEU A 32 -15.66 -13.58 -13.93
N PHE A 33 -15.36 -14.88 -14.08
CA PHE A 33 -16.00 -15.72 -15.10
C PHE A 33 -17.47 -16.01 -14.77
N ALA A 34 -17.80 -16.22 -13.49
CA ALA A 34 -19.18 -16.42 -13.04
C ALA A 34 -20.05 -15.16 -13.24
N ALA A 35 -19.49 -13.97 -12.99
CA ALA A 35 -20.18 -12.69 -13.12
C ALA A 35 -20.44 -12.27 -14.58
N ARG A 36 -19.76 -12.88 -15.55
CA ARG A 36 -19.90 -12.63 -17.00
C ARG A 36 -19.87 -11.12 -17.34
N PRO A 37 -18.78 -10.40 -17.05
CA PRO A 37 -18.69 -8.98 -17.31
C PRO A 37 -18.75 -8.68 -18.80
N ASN A 38 -19.31 -7.52 -19.15
CA ASN A 38 -19.33 -7.05 -20.52
C ASN A 38 -17.93 -6.59 -20.95
N VAL A 39 -17.30 -7.35 -21.85
CA VAL A 39 -15.94 -7.08 -22.35
C VAL A 39 -15.82 -5.69 -22.99
N MET A 40 -16.86 -5.21 -23.68
CA MET A 40 -16.87 -3.87 -24.27
C MET A 40 -16.75 -2.78 -23.20
N ASN A 41 -17.44 -2.95 -22.06
CA ASN A 41 -17.37 -2.00 -20.96
C ASN A 41 -16.01 -2.04 -20.26
N ILE A 42 -15.39 -3.22 -20.15
CA ILE A 42 -14.01 -3.35 -19.64
C ILE A 42 -13.05 -2.56 -20.53
N LEU A 43 -13.09 -2.77 -21.85
CA LEU A 43 -12.20 -2.09 -22.80
C LEU A 43 -12.42 -0.57 -22.78
N LYS A 44 -13.68 -0.11 -22.71
CA LYS A 44 -13.98 1.32 -22.54
C LYS A 44 -13.45 1.88 -21.22
N GLY A 45 -13.51 1.09 -20.14
CA GLY A 45 -12.98 1.47 -18.83
C GLY A 45 -11.46 1.57 -18.76
N LEU A 46 -10.73 0.91 -19.66
CA LEU A 46 -9.27 1.02 -19.77
C LEU A 46 -8.84 2.35 -20.41
N VAL A 47 -9.74 3.04 -21.11
CA VAL A 47 -9.45 4.36 -21.70
C VAL A 47 -9.47 5.41 -20.59
N PRO A 48 -8.36 6.14 -20.37
CA PRO A 48 -8.30 7.17 -19.35
C PRO A 48 -9.31 8.28 -19.65
N HIS A 49 -10.27 8.47 -18.75
CA HIS A 49 -11.21 9.59 -18.78
C HIS A 49 -11.48 10.05 -17.34
N LEU A 50 -11.81 11.33 -17.17
CA LEU A 50 -12.28 11.84 -15.89
C LEU A 50 -13.71 11.33 -15.65
N PRO A 51 -14.00 10.57 -14.58
CA PRO A 51 -15.33 10.08 -14.31
C PRO A 51 -16.31 11.23 -14.05
N ALA A 52 -17.55 11.09 -14.52
CA ALA A 52 -18.61 12.07 -14.26
C ALA A 52 -18.83 12.23 -12.74
N GLY A 53 -18.76 13.47 -12.25
CA GLY A 53 -18.88 13.80 -10.82
C GLY A 53 -17.56 13.89 -10.04
N ILE A 54 -16.43 13.50 -10.64
CA ILE A 54 -15.10 13.76 -10.08
C ILE A 54 -14.55 15.04 -10.67
N SER A 55 -14.41 16.07 -9.83
CA SER A 55 -13.75 17.32 -10.19
C SER A 55 -12.31 17.35 -9.68
N LEU A 56 -11.43 18.06 -10.38
CA LEU A 56 -10.05 18.31 -9.94
C LEU A 56 -9.96 19.33 -8.78
N GLN A 57 -11.06 19.55 -8.06
CA GLN A 57 -11.13 20.53 -6.99
C GLN A 57 -10.27 20.10 -5.80
N TRP A 58 -9.81 21.09 -5.03
CA TRP A 58 -9.13 20.85 -3.78
C TRP A 58 -10.13 20.36 -2.72
N PRO A 59 -9.68 19.55 -1.73
CA PRO A 59 -10.53 19.17 -0.62
C PRO A 59 -11.12 20.41 0.05
N ALA A 60 -12.38 20.34 0.43
CA ALA A 60 -13.11 21.46 1.04
C ALA A 60 -14.03 20.96 2.13
N LYS A 61 -14.34 21.85 3.10
CA LYS A 61 -15.30 21.59 4.16
C LYS A 61 -16.65 22.13 3.71
N ILE A 62 -17.62 21.24 3.49
CA ILE A 62 -18.99 21.58 3.10
C ILE A 62 -19.90 21.04 4.21
N ASP A 63 -20.73 21.90 4.80
CA ASP A 63 -21.66 21.55 5.89
C ASP A 63 -21.01 20.84 7.10
N GLY A 64 -19.75 21.17 7.39
CA GLY A 64 -18.98 20.59 8.50
C GLY A 64 -18.33 19.24 8.20
N GLU A 65 -18.60 18.65 7.03
CA GLU A 65 -17.93 17.44 6.56
C GLU A 65 -16.83 17.78 5.54
N ILE A 66 -15.75 17.01 5.57
CA ILE A 66 -14.61 17.20 4.66
C ILE A 66 -14.84 16.33 3.44
N TYR A 67 -15.05 16.99 2.30
CA TYR A 67 -15.25 16.35 1.02
C TYR A 67 -13.99 16.45 0.17
N ASP A 68 -13.53 15.30 -0.32
CA ASP A 68 -12.45 15.20 -1.29
C ASP A 68 -12.96 14.45 -2.55
N PRO A 69 -13.16 15.15 -3.69
CA PRO A 69 -13.66 14.53 -4.91
C PRO A 69 -12.68 13.51 -5.53
N LEU A 70 -11.38 13.59 -5.21
CA LEU A 70 -10.35 12.70 -5.71
C LEU A 70 -9.95 11.63 -4.68
N LEU A 71 -10.65 11.49 -3.55
CA LEU A 71 -10.27 10.57 -2.47
C LEU A 71 -10.03 9.12 -2.93
N LEU A 72 -10.89 8.59 -3.82
CA LEU A 72 -10.75 7.24 -4.36
C LEU A 72 -9.51 7.10 -5.26
N ILE A 73 -9.27 8.07 -6.13
CA ILE A 73 -8.08 8.09 -7.00
C ILE A 73 -6.82 8.26 -6.17
N ALA A 74 -6.84 9.18 -5.21
CA ALA A 74 -5.75 9.44 -4.28
C ALA A 74 -5.44 8.20 -3.43
N SER A 75 -6.43 7.54 -2.84
CA SER A 75 -6.21 6.31 -2.06
C SER A 75 -5.62 5.17 -2.91
N LEU A 76 -6.09 4.99 -4.15
CA LEU A 76 -5.51 4.02 -5.07
C LEU A 76 -4.05 4.36 -5.42
N LEU A 77 -3.75 5.62 -5.72
CA LEU A 77 -2.40 6.07 -6.00
C LEU A 77 -1.48 5.96 -4.78
N GLY A 78 -1.95 6.32 -3.58
CA GLY A 78 -1.18 6.25 -2.35
C GLY A 78 -0.82 4.82 -1.94
N THR A 79 -1.70 3.85 -2.23
CA THR A 79 -1.43 2.43 -1.94
C THR A 79 -0.55 1.76 -3.00
N THR A 80 -0.54 2.26 -4.24
CA THR A 80 0.24 1.67 -5.36
C THR A 80 1.62 2.30 -5.53
N CYS A 81 1.74 3.62 -5.31
CA CYS A 81 2.99 4.37 -5.46
C CYS A 81 3.70 4.57 -4.12
N SER A 82 4.06 3.46 -3.45
CA SER A 82 4.73 3.52 -2.14
C SER A 82 6.22 3.84 -2.27
N VAL A 83 6.58 5.09 -2.00
CA VAL A 83 7.98 5.56 -2.01
C VAL A 83 8.82 4.88 -0.92
N GLY A 84 8.24 4.66 0.26
CA GLY A 84 8.93 3.95 1.35
C GLY A 84 9.30 2.52 0.96
N ALA A 85 8.43 1.81 0.25
CA ALA A 85 8.73 0.49 -0.30
C ALA A 85 9.83 0.55 -1.36
N ALA A 86 9.81 1.57 -2.23
CA ALA A 86 10.86 1.78 -3.23
C ALA A 86 12.23 2.05 -2.58
N LEU A 87 12.30 2.84 -1.51
CA LEU A 87 13.54 3.07 -0.77
C LEU A 87 14.04 1.77 -0.10
N PHE A 88 13.12 1.02 0.49
CA PHE A 88 13.41 -0.25 1.15
C PHE A 88 13.92 -1.34 0.19
N GLN A 89 13.56 -1.27 -1.09
CA GLN A 89 14.03 -2.21 -2.11
C GLN A 89 15.56 -2.29 -2.17
N GLY A 90 16.28 -1.19 -1.95
CA GLY A 90 17.75 -1.20 -1.88
C GLY A 90 18.29 -2.10 -0.76
N ASN A 91 17.63 -2.08 0.40
CA ASN A 91 17.95 -2.94 1.53
C ASN A 91 17.66 -4.43 1.22
N LEU A 92 16.58 -4.72 0.50
CA LEU A 92 16.25 -6.08 0.06
C LEU A 92 17.28 -6.65 -0.92
N VAL A 93 17.72 -5.85 -1.88
CA VAL A 93 18.77 -6.24 -2.84
C VAL A 93 20.08 -6.52 -2.09
N ARG A 94 20.45 -5.67 -1.12
CA ARG A 94 21.63 -5.87 -0.27
C ARG A 94 21.52 -7.13 0.59
N GLU A 95 20.36 -7.39 1.20
CA GLU A 95 20.14 -8.58 2.03
C GLU A 95 20.14 -9.88 1.21
N LYS A 96 19.68 -9.84 -0.04
CA LYS A 96 19.79 -10.96 -0.99
C LYS A 96 21.21 -11.15 -1.56
N GLY A 97 22.13 -10.22 -1.32
CA GLY A 97 23.48 -10.23 -1.88
C GLY A 97 23.52 -10.08 -3.40
N TRP A 98 22.51 -9.46 -4.00
CA TRP A 98 22.42 -9.27 -5.45
C TRP A 98 23.39 -8.18 -5.91
N GLY A 99 24.14 -8.45 -6.97
CA GLY A 99 25.07 -7.53 -7.60
C GLY A 99 24.58 -7.08 -8.98
N LEU A 100 25.52 -6.59 -9.79
CA LEU A 100 25.25 -6.13 -11.16
C LEU A 100 24.82 -7.26 -12.10
N GLN A 101 25.27 -8.49 -11.85
CA GLN A 101 24.92 -9.66 -12.66
C GLN A 101 23.42 -9.98 -12.55
N GLU A 102 22.83 -9.78 -11.37
CA GLU A 102 21.42 -10.01 -11.10
C GLU A 102 20.53 -8.82 -11.49
N TYR A 103 21.08 -7.69 -11.92
CA TYR A 103 20.31 -6.46 -12.18
C TYR A 103 19.13 -6.69 -13.12
N ARG A 104 19.35 -7.36 -14.26
CA ARG A 104 18.28 -7.66 -15.23
C ARG A 104 17.25 -8.63 -14.66
N ARG A 105 17.69 -9.60 -13.86
CA ARG A 105 16.80 -10.57 -13.20
C ARG A 105 15.94 -9.86 -12.15
N GLY A 106 16.54 -9.01 -11.32
CA GLY A 106 15.83 -8.28 -10.26
C GLY A 106 14.83 -7.27 -10.81
N THR A 107 15.16 -6.58 -11.90
CA THR A 107 14.22 -5.68 -12.58
C THR A 107 13.06 -6.44 -13.22
N THR A 108 13.33 -7.57 -13.87
CA THR A 108 12.29 -8.44 -14.45
C THR A 108 11.38 -9.03 -13.36
N ASP A 109 11.95 -9.48 -12.24
CA ASP A 109 11.21 -10.00 -11.08
C ASP A 109 10.30 -8.92 -10.47
N ALA A 110 10.82 -7.69 -10.31
CA ALA A 110 10.02 -6.56 -9.84
C ALA A 110 8.87 -6.22 -10.81
N MET A 111 9.14 -6.19 -12.12
CA MET A 111 8.10 -5.94 -13.13
C MET A 111 7.03 -7.03 -13.14
N ALA A 112 7.43 -8.30 -13.05
CA ALA A 112 6.50 -9.42 -12.95
C ALA A 112 5.64 -9.33 -11.67
N GLY A 113 6.25 -8.99 -10.54
CA GLY A 113 5.52 -8.76 -9.28
C GLY A 113 4.47 -7.66 -9.39
N VAL A 114 4.86 -6.50 -9.95
CA VAL A 114 3.95 -5.37 -10.18
C VAL A 114 2.83 -5.74 -11.16
N ALA A 115 3.13 -6.50 -12.21
CA ALA A 115 2.13 -6.97 -13.19
C ALA A 115 1.10 -7.90 -12.54
N VAL A 116 1.53 -8.85 -11.71
CA VAL A 116 0.63 -9.76 -10.97
C VAL A 116 -0.28 -8.99 -10.00
N LEU A 117 0.29 -8.03 -9.25
CA LEU A 117 -0.46 -7.16 -8.36
C LEU A 117 -1.51 -6.33 -9.12
N THR A 118 -1.11 -5.72 -10.23
CA THR A 118 -1.98 -4.90 -11.07
C THR A 118 -3.11 -5.72 -11.68
N CYS A 119 -2.80 -6.91 -12.20
CA CYS A 119 -3.79 -7.84 -12.75
C CYS A 119 -4.81 -8.26 -11.67
N THR A 120 -4.32 -8.58 -10.48
CA THR A 120 -5.16 -8.94 -9.34
C THR A 120 -6.09 -7.79 -8.94
N SER A 121 -5.58 -6.57 -8.82
CA SER A 121 -6.39 -5.38 -8.54
C SER A 121 -7.44 -5.14 -9.64
N ALA A 122 -7.07 -5.34 -10.91
CA ALA A 122 -8.00 -5.21 -12.03
C ALA A 122 -9.13 -6.26 -11.96
N VAL A 123 -8.82 -7.52 -11.66
CA VAL A 123 -9.82 -8.58 -11.48
C VAL A 123 -10.80 -8.23 -10.38
N ILE A 124 -10.31 -7.78 -9.21
CA ILE A 124 -11.16 -7.37 -8.08
C ILE A 124 -12.04 -6.19 -8.49
N MET A 125 -11.48 -5.18 -9.16
CA MET A 125 -12.19 -3.99 -9.60
C MET A 125 -13.29 -4.31 -10.62
N ILE A 126 -12.98 -5.08 -11.66
CA ILE A 126 -13.95 -5.47 -12.70
C ILE A 126 -15.06 -6.32 -12.10
N THR A 127 -14.70 -7.29 -11.25
CA THR A 127 -15.67 -8.16 -10.57
C THR A 127 -16.62 -7.34 -9.71
N THR A 128 -16.08 -6.44 -8.91
CA THR A 128 -16.88 -5.58 -8.02
C THR A 128 -17.79 -4.65 -8.83
N ALA A 129 -17.26 -4.01 -9.88
CA ALA A 129 -18.04 -3.14 -10.76
C ALA A 129 -19.18 -3.88 -11.50
N THR A 130 -19.00 -5.17 -11.77
CA THR A 130 -20.00 -6.01 -12.45
C THR A 130 -21.10 -6.48 -11.49
N VAL A 131 -20.73 -6.87 -10.27
CA VAL A 131 -21.65 -7.51 -9.32
C VAL A 131 -22.42 -6.51 -8.46
N ILE A 132 -21.80 -5.37 -8.11
CA ILE A 132 -22.43 -4.32 -7.31
C ILE A 132 -22.35 -2.93 -8.00
N PRO A 133 -22.91 -2.79 -9.22
CA PRO A 133 -22.81 -1.54 -9.98
C PRO A 133 -23.53 -0.40 -9.25
N GLY A 134 -22.88 0.77 -9.19
CA GLY A 134 -23.46 2.00 -8.62
C GLY A 134 -23.64 2.01 -7.10
N GLN A 135 -23.21 0.96 -6.38
CA GLN A 135 -23.30 0.90 -4.93
C GLN A 135 -22.02 1.43 -4.27
N VAL A 136 -22.15 2.45 -3.42
CA VAL A 136 -21.05 2.95 -2.59
C VAL A 136 -20.82 1.98 -1.44
N ALA A 137 -19.62 1.44 -1.30
CA ALA A 137 -19.27 0.51 -0.24
C ALA A 137 -19.21 1.21 1.14
N THR A 138 -20.30 1.14 1.91
CA THR A 138 -20.34 1.70 3.28
C THR A 138 -19.88 0.72 4.37
N HIS A 139 -19.89 -0.60 4.09
CA HIS A 139 -19.47 -1.62 5.03
C HIS A 139 -18.97 -2.89 4.33
N VAL A 140 -18.19 -3.69 5.07
CA VAL A 140 -17.53 -4.93 4.58
C VAL A 140 -18.52 -5.93 3.99
N GLY A 141 -19.74 -6.00 4.54
CA GLY A 141 -20.80 -6.89 4.04
C GLY A 141 -21.20 -6.62 2.59
N MET A 142 -21.23 -5.35 2.15
CA MET A 142 -21.49 -5.05 0.74
C MET A 142 -20.33 -5.44 -0.16
N LEU A 143 -19.10 -5.24 0.29
CA LEU A 143 -17.92 -5.68 -0.46
C LEU A 143 -17.91 -7.20 -0.64
N ALA A 144 -18.34 -7.95 0.37
CA ALA A 144 -18.43 -9.40 0.27
C ALA A 144 -19.42 -9.89 -0.79
N ARG A 145 -20.45 -9.10 -1.14
CA ARG A 145 -21.38 -9.43 -2.23
C ARG A 145 -20.67 -9.55 -3.58
N SER A 146 -19.49 -8.94 -3.74
CA SER A 146 -18.68 -9.11 -4.95
C SER A 146 -18.39 -10.58 -5.26
N LEU A 147 -18.30 -11.46 -4.26
CA LEU A 147 -18.06 -12.90 -4.42
C LEU A 147 -19.35 -13.75 -4.42
N GLN A 148 -20.51 -13.13 -4.30
CA GLN A 148 -21.81 -13.83 -4.22
C GLN A 148 -22.14 -14.68 -5.46
N PRO A 149 -21.81 -14.29 -6.72
CA PRO A 149 -22.08 -15.12 -7.88
C PRO A 149 -21.42 -16.51 -7.84
N LEU A 150 -20.21 -16.60 -7.27
CA LEU A 150 -19.48 -17.86 -7.16
C LEU A 150 -19.77 -18.61 -5.86
N LEU A 151 -19.82 -17.90 -4.73
CA LEU A 151 -19.82 -18.51 -3.39
C LEU A 151 -21.20 -18.50 -2.72
N GLY A 152 -22.20 -17.82 -3.29
CA GLY A 152 -23.54 -17.72 -2.72
C GLY A 152 -23.51 -17.20 -1.28
N SER A 153 -24.10 -17.96 -0.35
CA SER A 153 -24.16 -17.62 1.08
C SER A 153 -22.80 -17.63 1.78
N LEU A 154 -21.81 -18.36 1.25
CA LEU A 154 -20.46 -18.42 1.82
C LEU A 154 -19.59 -17.19 1.48
N ALA A 155 -20.05 -16.33 0.57
CA ALA A 155 -19.32 -15.15 0.12
C ALA A 155 -18.89 -14.26 1.30
N PHE A 156 -19.78 -14.00 2.26
CA PHE A 156 -19.48 -13.18 3.43
C PHE A 156 -18.37 -13.78 4.30
N VAL A 157 -18.47 -15.07 4.63
CA VAL A 157 -17.50 -15.76 5.50
C VAL A 157 -16.14 -15.81 4.81
N MET A 158 -16.08 -16.24 3.55
CA MET A 158 -14.84 -16.35 2.79
C MET A 158 -14.19 -14.99 2.54
N PHE A 159 -14.98 -13.96 2.25
CA PHE A 159 -14.48 -12.59 2.09
C PHE A 159 -13.88 -12.06 3.40
N CYS A 160 -14.58 -12.19 4.53
CA CYS A 160 -14.09 -11.74 5.84
C CYS A 160 -12.83 -12.49 6.27
N LEU A 161 -12.80 -13.81 6.08
CA LEU A 161 -11.64 -14.64 6.36
C LEU A 161 -10.43 -14.25 5.51
N GLY A 162 -10.63 -14.04 4.20
CA GLY A 162 -9.56 -13.59 3.30
C GLY A 162 -9.12 -12.16 3.61
N LEU A 163 -10.04 -11.24 3.93
CA LEU A 163 -9.72 -9.87 4.33
C LEU A 163 -8.84 -9.85 5.57
N LEU A 164 -9.15 -10.66 6.59
CA LEU A 164 -8.33 -10.82 7.79
C LEU A 164 -6.92 -11.33 7.46
N ALA A 165 -6.82 -12.33 6.58
CA ALA A 165 -5.53 -12.88 6.14
C ALA A 165 -4.70 -11.84 5.36
N VAL A 166 -5.34 -11.05 4.49
CA VAL A 166 -4.68 -10.01 3.70
C VAL A 166 -4.27 -8.82 4.58
N SER A 167 -5.08 -8.40 5.55
CA SER A 167 -4.85 -7.17 6.32
C SER A 167 -3.73 -7.29 7.35
N LEU A 168 -3.52 -8.46 7.94
CA LEU A 168 -2.54 -8.64 9.02
C LEU A 168 -1.09 -8.67 8.51
N ASN A 169 -0.85 -9.17 7.30
CA ASN A 169 0.50 -9.34 6.78
C ASN A 169 1.23 -7.99 6.51
N PRO A 170 0.63 -7.00 5.82
CA PRO A 170 1.24 -5.71 5.60
C PRO A 170 1.53 -4.93 6.88
N PHE A 171 0.75 -5.13 7.95
CA PHE A 171 0.97 -4.43 9.22
C PHE A 171 2.37 -4.71 9.79
N VAL A 172 2.75 -6.00 9.86
CA VAL A 172 4.06 -6.41 10.37
C VAL A 172 5.18 -5.97 9.43
N ILE A 173 4.98 -6.14 8.11
CA ILE A 173 5.98 -5.79 7.10
C ILE A 173 6.25 -4.28 7.11
N ASN A 174 5.22 -3.43 7.19
CA ASN A 174 5.37 -1.99 7.21
C ASN A 174 6.07 -1.51 8.49
N ALA A 175 5.81 -2.15 9.64
CA ALA A 175 6.52 -1.84 10.88
C ALA A 175 8.01 -2.21 10.76
N MET A 176 8.32 -3.38 10.19
CA MET A 176 9.70 -3.83 9.96
C MET A 176 10.44 -2.92 8.98
N LEU A 177 9.76 -2.47 7.92
CA LEU A 177 10.31 -1.53 6.95
C LEU A 177 10.80 -0.26 7.63
N GLY A 178 9.98 0.36 8.50
CA GLY A 178 10.37 1.54 9.26
C GLY A 178 11.58 1.30 10.17
N GLY A 179 11.59 0.18 10.90
CA GLY A 179 12.72 -0.17 11.77
C GLY A 179 14.02 -0.43 11.01
N THR A 180 13.94 -1.05 9.83
CA THR A 180 15.09 -1.28 8.95
C THR A 180 15.62 0.03 8.38
N ILE A 181 14.76 0.89 7.83
CA ILE A 181 15.18 2.19 7.29
C ILE A 181 15.84 3.04 8.39
N LEU A 182 15.30 3.01 9.61
CA LEU A 182 15.90 3.73 10.74
C LEU A 182 17.29 3.18 11.09
N ALA A 183 17.48 1.85 11.10
CA ALA A 183 18.81 1.26 11.30
C ALA A 183 19.80 1.66 10.21
N ASP A 184 19.37 1.60 8.95
CA ASP A 184 20.20 1.96 7.79
C ASP A 184 20.59 3.43 7.82
N GLY A 185 19.65 4.33 8.15
CA GLY A 185 19.90 5.76 8.30
C GLY A 185 20.88 6.12 9.43
N LEU A 186 20.99 5.27 10.46
CA LEU A 186 21.97 5.41 11.53
C LEU A 186 23.32 4.73 11.21
N GLY A 187 23.49 4.17 10.00
CA GLY A 187 24.68 3.42 9.61
C GLY A 187 24.82 2.07 10.33
N LEU A 188 23.74 1.58 10.95
CA LEU A 188 23.72 0.31 11.65
C LEU A 188 23.40 -0.83 10.68
N PRO A 189 23.77 -2.08 11.03
CA PRO A 189 23.43 -3.23 10.21
C PRO A 189 21.91 -3.39 10.02
N ALA A 190 21.43 -3.24 8.78
CA ALA A 190 20.01 -3.09 8.46
C ALA A 190 19.33 -4.29 7.77
N GLY A 191 19.85 -5.51 7.93
CA GLY A 191 19.11 -6.71 7.47
C GLY A 191 17.87 -6.98 8.33
N MET A 192 16.75 -7.39 7.75
CA MET A 192 15.50 -7.64 8.49
C MET A 192 15.67 -8.65 9.63
N GLY A 193 16.58 -9.61 9.48
CA GLY A 193 16.90 -10.60 10.50
C GLY A 193 17.69 -10.06 11.70
N GLN A 194 18.27 -8.86 11.60
CA GLN A 194 19.29 -8.37 12.52
C GLN A 194 18.72 -7.70 13.78
N ARG A 195 19.57 -7.54 14.80
CA ARG A 195 19.15 -7.08 16.13
C ARG A 195 18.63 -5.63 16.12
N TRP A 196 19.25 -4.74 15.35
CA TRP A 196 18.90 -3.32 15.32
C TRP A 196 17.54 -3.04 14.66
N PRO A 197 17.25 -3.52 13.43
CA PRO A 197 15.93 -3.36 12.81
C PRO A 197 14.80 -3.90 13.68
N LYS A 198 14.99 -5.07 14.30
CA LYS A 198 14.00 -5.66 15.22
C LYS A 198 13.76 -4.78 16.45
N ARG A 199 14.82 -4.28 17.08
CA ARG A 199 14.72 -3.38 18.24
C ARG A 199 14.00 -2.09 17.87
N PHE A 200 14.35 -1.46 16.75
CA PHE A 200 13.67 -0.25 16.30
C PHE A 200 12.22 -0.50 15.90
N THR A 201 11.92 -1.62 15.26
CA THR A 201 10.53 -2.03 14.96
C THR A 201 9.71 -2.14 16.25
N VAL A 202 10.22 -2.86 17.24
CA VAL A 202 9.55 -3.02 18.54
C VAL A 202 9.41 -1.67 19.24
N LEU A 203 10.46 -0.83 19.23
CA LEU A 203 10.43 0.50 19.82
C LEU A 203 9.32 1.37 19.19
N VAL A 204 9.25 1.43 17.86
CA VAL A 204 8.23 2.20 17.13
C VAL A 204 6.83 1.66 17.42
N LEU A 205 6.64 0.34 17.45
CA LEU A 205 5.36 -0.27 17.79
C LEU A 205 4.93 0.04 19.23
N VAL A 206 5.86 -0.02 20.20
CA VAL A 206 5.59 0.31 21.60
C VAL A 206 5.26 1.79 21.75
N ILE A 207 5.99 2.69 21.09
CA ILE A 207 5.68 4.12 21.07
C ILE A 207 4.28 4.35 20.50
N GLY A 208 3.97 3.76 19.33
CA GLY A 208 2.66 3.88 18.70
C GLY A 208 1.53 3.36 19.59
N MET A 209 1.74 2.22 20.25
CA MET A 209 0.79 1.64 21.20
C MET A 209 0.59 2.54 22.42
N THR A 210 1.66 3.09 23.00
CA THR A 210 1.58 4.02 24.13
C THR A 210 0.83 5.29 23.76
N VAL A 211 1.12 5.88 22.59
CA VAL A 211 0.40 7.05 22.08
C VAL A 211 -1.08 6.74 21.88
N ALA A 212 -1.40 5.58 21.28
CA ALA A 212 -2.79 5.14 21.10
C ALA A 212 -3.52 4.95 22.43
N MET A 213 -2.89 4.31 23.42
CA MET A 213 -3.46 4.12 24.76
C MET A 213 -3.70 5.45 25.49
N LEU A 214 -2.74 6.38 25.43
CA LEU A 214 -2.88 7.72 26.03
C LEU A 214 -4.01 8.51 25.37
N ALA A 215 -4.12 8.45 24.05
CA ALA A 215 -5.19 9.10 23.31
C ALA A 215 -6.58 8.54 23.66
N LEU A 216 -6.69 7.21 23.79
CA LEU A 216 -7.92 6.56 24.23
C LEU A 216 -8.31 6.98 25.65
N ARG A 217 -7.35 7.11 26.57
CA ARG A 217 -7.61 7.61 27.93
C ARG A 217 -8.03 9.07 27.99
N THR A 218 -7.50 9.90 27.08
CA THR A 218 -7.83 11.34 26.99
C THR A 218 -9.11 11.61 26.19
N GLY A 219 -9.85 10.57 25.79
CA GLY A 219 -11.09 10.70 25.02
C GLY A 219 -10.88 11.22 23.59
N GLN A 220 -9.64 11.24 23.08
CA GLN A 220 -9.38 11.66 21.72
C GLN A 220 -9.90 10.62 20.73
N LYS A 221 -10.60 11.11 19.68
CA LYS A 221 -11.08 10.25 18.60
C LYS A 221 -9.87 9.63 17.88
N PRO A 222 -9.82 8.28 17.68
CA PRO A 222 -8.72 7.61 16.96
C PRO A 222 -8.43 8.22 15.59
N ILE A 223 -9.45 8.78 14.93
CA ILE A 223 -9.35 9.49 13.66
C ILE A 223 -8.31 10.63 13.71
N LYS A 224 -8.24 11.40 14.80
CA LYS A 224 -7.27 12.50 14.93
C LYS A 224 -5.83 12.00 14.96
N LEU A 225 -5.58 10.85 15.60
CA LEU A 225 -4.25 10.23 15.61
C LEU A 225 -3.85 9.74 14.22
N ILE A 226 -4.80 9.17 13.47
CA ILE A 226 -4.57 8.74 12.09
C ILE A 226 -4.20 9.94 11.22
N ILE A 227 -4.94 11.05 11.34
CA ILE A 227 -4.65 12.29 10.59
C ILE A 227 -3.26 12.83 10.94
N MET A 228 -2.89 12.85 12.22
CA MET A 228 -1.55 13.27 12.65
C MET A 228 -0.45 12.36 12.07
N GLY A 229 -0.69 11.05 12.03
CA GLY A 229 0.21 10.10 11.37
C GLY A 229 0.37 10.39 9.87
N GLN A 230 -0.72 10.76 9.20
CA GLN A 230 -0.68 11.17 7.78
C GLN A 230 0.02 12.51 7.57
N ALA A 231 -0.02 13.44 8.53
CA ALA A 231 0.74 14.69 8.43
C ALA A 231 2.26 14.44 8.30
N LEU A 232 2.79 13.38 8.92
CA LEU A 232 4.20 13.00 8.78
C LEU A 232 4.54 12.44 7.39
N THR A 233 3.59 11.77 6.73
CA THR A 233 3.80 11.17 5.40
C THR A 233 3.86 12.24 4.30
N VAL A 234 3.21 13.40 4.51
CA VAL A 234 3.30 14.60 3.65
C VAL A 234 4.75 15.03 3.46
N PHE A 235 5.57 14.97 4.51
CA PHE A 235 6.99 15.34 4.42
C PHE A 235 7.88 14.14 4.08
N GLY A 236 7.60 12.98 4.68
CA GLY A 236 8.43 11.79 4.52
C GLY A 236 8.48 11.29 3.07
N ASN A 237 7.32 11.18 2.40
CA ASN A 237 7.27 10.58 1.05
C ASN A 237 8.01 11.42 0.00
N PRO A 238 7.78 12.75 -0.12
CA PRO A 238 8.55 13.57 -1.04
C PRO A 238 10.06 13.55 -0.75
N LEU A 239 10.46 13.62 0.51
CA LEU A 239 11.87 13.57 0.88
C LEU A 239 12.53 12.27 0.44
N MET A 240 11.88 11.13 0.68
CA MET A 240 12.38 9.83 0.21
C MET A 240 12.45 9.77 -1.31
N ALA A 241 11.44 10.28 -2.03
CA ALA A 241 11.40 10.27 -3.50
C ALA A 241 12.53 11.11 -4.11
N VAL A 242 12.73 12.33 -3.58
CA VAL A 242 13.86 13.20 -3.95
C VAL A 242 15.19 12.50 -3.69
N THR A 243 15.34 11.86 -2.52
CA THR A 243 16.57 11.17 -2.15
C THR A 243 16.89 10.03 -3.12
N ILE A 244 15.92 9.19 -3.47
CA ILE A 244 16.11 8.10 -4.45
C ILE A 244 16.52 8.66 -5.81
N LEU A 245 15.79 9.67 -6.31
CA LEU A 245 16.03 10.23 -7.63
C LEU A 245 17.40 10.92 -7.71
N TRP A 246 17.79 11.62 -6.63
CA TRP A 246 19.10 12.22 -6.51
C TRP A 246 20.21 11.17 -6.51
N LEU A 247 20.09 10.14 -5.66
CA LEU A 247 21.07 9.05 -5.53
C LEU A 247 21.25 8.29 -6.86
N ALA A 248 20.14 8.01 -7.56
CA ALA A 248 20.13 7.34 -8.86
C ALA A 248 20.82 8.14 -9.98
N ASN A 249 21.00 9.45 -9.81
CA ASN A 249 21.69 10.32 -10.75
C ASN A 249 23.12 10.68 -10.32
N GLN A 250 23.55 10.33 -9.11
CA GLN A 250 24.87 10.66 -8.63
C GLN A 250 25.96 9.85 -9.33
N ARG A 251 26.89 10.54 -10.02
CA ARG A 251 28.02 9.89 -10.71
C ARG A 251 28.92 9.09 -9.77
N LYS A 252 29.18 9.63 -8.57
CA LYS A 252 30.06 9.02 -7.56
C LYS A 252 29.53 7.67 -7.04
N ILE A 253 28.22 7.47 -7.08
CA ILE A 253 27.56 6.29 -6.50
C ILE A 253 27.16 5.31 -7.61
N MET A 254 26.50 5.80 -8.65
CA MET A 254 25.93 4.95 -9.71
C MET A 254 26.90 4.69 -10.87
N GLY A 255 28.00 5.43 -10.99
CA GLY A 255 29.01 5.22 -12.03
C GLY A 255 28.42 5.29 -13.45
N GLU A 256 28.47 4.18 -14.18
CA GLU A 256 27.91 4.02 -15.53
C GLU A 256 26.41 3.65 -15.54
N HIS A 257 25.85 3.20 -14.40
CA HIS A 257 24.46 2.76 -14.27
C HIS A 257 23.51 3.86 -13.78
N ARG A 258 23.83 5.11 -14.10
CA ARG A 258 22.96 6.26 -13.82
C ARG A 258 21.66 6.15 -14.59
N ASN A 259 20.61 6.75 -14.03
CA ASN A 259 19.34 6.84 -14.73
C ASN A 259 19.51 7.48 -16.12
N GLY A 260 19.00 6.77 -17.13
CA GLY A 260 18.82 7.33 -18.46
C GLY A 260 17.69 8.36 -18.49
N TRP A 261 17.52 9.02 -19.64
CA TRP A 261 16.51 10.06 -19.82
C TRP A 261 15.08 9.57 -19.53
N VAL A 262 14.72 8.36 -19.97
CA VAL A 262 13.39 7.75 -19.71
C VAL A 262 13.16 7.56 -18.21
N ALA A 263 14.13 6.98 -17.51
CA ALA A 263 14.03 6.73 -16.07
C ALA A 263 13.92 8.05 -15.27
N ASN A 264 14.61 9.10 -15.72
CA ASN A 264 14.49 10.42 -15.11
C ASN A 264 13.15 11.08 -15.38
N ILE A 265 12.60 11.01 -16.59
CA ILE A 265 11.26 11.52 -16.87
C ILE A 265 10.22 10.80 -16.01
N LEU A 266 10.24 9.47 -15.98
CA LEU A 266 9.32 8.68 -15.16
C LEU A 266 9.51 8.96 -13.66
N GLY A 267 10.76 9.12 -13.20
CA GLY A 267 11.08 9.47 -11.82
C GLY A 267 10.59 10.86 -11.42
N VAL A 268 10.71 11.85 -12.31
CA VAL A 268 10.19 13.21 -12.09
C VAL A 268 8.67 13.22 -12.11
N LEU A 269 8.03 12.47 -12.99
CA LEU A 269 6.57 12.30 -12.99
C LEU A 269 6.08 11.65 -11.68
N GLY A 270 6.77 10.61 -11.20
CA GLY A 270 6.50 9.98 -9.92
C GLY A 270 6.68 10.95 -8.75
N LEU A 271 7.75 11.76 -8.76
CA LEU A 271 7.98 12.80 -7.75
C LEU A 271 6.88 13.86 -7.77
N ALA A 272 6.47 14.33 -8.96
CA ALA A 272 5.36 15.28 -9.11
C ALA A 272 4.04 14.71 -8.57
N LEU A 273 3.76 13.43 -8.82
CA LEU A 273 2.60 12.73 -8.28
C LEU A 273 2.65 12.65 -6.75
N VAL A 274 3.80 12.28 -6.18
CA VAL A 274 3.98 12.21 -4.72
C VAL A 274 3.84 13.58 -4.07
N LEU A 275 4.38 14.63 -4.69
CA LEU A 275 4.23 16.01 -4.23
C LEU A 275 2.77 16.46 -4.29
N PHE A 276 2.07 16.19 -5.40
CA PHE A 276 0.65 16.49 -5.54
C PHE A 276 -0.18 15.84 -4.44
N MET A 277 0.09 14.56 -4.17
CA MET A 277 -0.58 13.80 -3.11
C MET A 277 -0.26 14.34 -1.71
N ALA A 278 1.00 14.69 -1.46
CA ALA A 278 1.43 15.29 -0.20
C ALA A 278 0.71 16.62 0.07
N VAL A 279 0.64 17.51 -0.93
CA VAL A 279 -0.09 18.78 -0.80
C VAL A 279 -1.57 18.55 -0.53
N ARG A 280 -2.19 17.56 -1.18
CA ARG A 280 -3.61 17.24 -0.96
C ARG A 280 -3.86 16.71 0.46
N VAL A 281 -3.02 15.79 0.93
CA VAL A 281 -3.09 15.28 2.31
C VAL A 281 -2.82 16.41 3.31
N PHE A 282 -1.90 17.33 3.02
CA PHE A 282 -1.66 18.51 3.85
C PHE A 282 -2.90 19.40 3.95
N CYS A 283 -3.58 19.69 2.85
CA CYS A 283 -4.86 20.41 2.86
C CYS A 283 -5.90 19.67 3.69
N LEU A 284 -6.03 18.34 3.55
CA LEU A 284 -6.93 17.54 4.37
C LEU A 284 -6.61 17.64 5.86
N VAL A 285 -5.33 17.61 6.23
CA VAL A 285 -4.88 17.75 7.62
C VAL A 285 -5.28 19.12 8.15
N ILE A 286 -5.04 20.21 7.41
CA ILE A 286 -5.44 21.57 7.80
C ILE A 286 -6.96 21.64 8.03
N LEU A 287 -7.75 21.15 7.09
CA LEU A 287 -9.22 21.18 7.19
C LEU A 287 -9.77 20.40 8.39
N HIS A 288 -9.07 19.36 8.85
CA HIS A 288 -9.44 18.64 10.06
C HIS A 288 -9.03 19.35 11.35
N LEU A 289 -8.05 20.25 11.29
CA LEU A 289 -7.57 21.04 12.42
C LEU A 289 -8.37 22.35 12.60
N THR A 290 -8.94 22.89 11.52
CA THR A 290 -9.80 24.10 11.49
C THR A 290 -11.29 23.77 11.48
#